data_AF-A0A949XTM6-F1
#
_entry.id   AF-A0A949XTM6-F1
#
_cell.length_a   1.000
_cell.length_b   1.000
_cell.length_c   1.000
_cell.angle_alpha   90.00
_cell.angle_beta   90.00
_cell.angle_gamma   90.00
#
_symmetry.space_group_name_H-M   'P 1'
#
loop_
_entity.id
_entity.type
_entity.pdbx_description
1 polymer ?
#
loop_
_entity_poly.entity_id
_entity_poly.type
_entity_poly.pdbx_seq_one_letter_code
_entity_poly.pdbx_strand_id
1 'polypeptide(L)'
;NQVQCEIDWWIFCGRIAGGMNRNQQGDIFQRLAPTLLPKQKRKQRLNQALFREMWRTAASLELLPQQTKAQLGDALLGMVKQGEMLEAGLWSLSRLGARKLFSGPINLVLSPAIVSRWVEALLKLTHSPSLLEAVVHISQLTGDTARDLPPGTLELVRRACQASPRAADLLHQLAGEEQDLASSSRVFGEELPAGLVLATVAAE
;
A
#
# COMPACT_ATOMS: atom_id res chain seq x y z
N ASN A 1 9.49 20.84 17.42
CA ASN A 1 10.46 19.77 17.77
C ASN A 1 9.76 18.46 18.11
N GLN A 2 8.90 18.36 19.12
CA GLN A 2 8.26 17.09 19.50
C GLN A 2 7.51 16.37 18.35
N VAL A 3 6.61 17.06 17.64
CA VAL A 3 5.85 16.45 16.53
C VAL A 3 6.77 15.94 15.41
N GLN A 4 7.87 16.63 15.14
CA GLN A 4 8.85 16.19 14.15
C GLN A 4 9.57 14.91 14.61
N CYS A 5 9.98 14.84 15.88
CA CYS A 5 10.57 13.62 16.43
C CYS A 5 9.59 12.43 16.37
N GLU A 6 8.30 12.66 16.58
CA GLU A 6 7.27 11.63 16.44
C GLU A 6 7.11 11.18 14.97
N ILE A 7 7.11 12.12 14.02
CA ILE A 7 7.12 11.83 12.58
C ILE A 7 8.32 10.97 12.22
N ASP A 8 9.53 11.39 12.61
CA ASP A 8 10.79 10.71 12.30
C ASP A 8 10.83 9.31 12.92
N TRP A 9 10.26 9.13 14.12
CA TRP A 9 10.12 7.84 14.77
C TRP A 9 9.26 6.87 13.95
N TRP A 10 8.12 7.32 13.43
CA TRP A 10 7.25 6.47 12.60
C TRP A 10 7.90 6.13 11.25
N ILE A 11 8.53 7.11 10.60
CA ILE A 11 9.31 6.87 9.37
C ILE A 11 10.39 5.80 9.63
N PHE A 12 11.14 5.93 10.73
CA PHE A 12 12.14 4.94 11.12
C PHE A 12 11.53 3.55 11.30
N CYS A 13 10.44 3.42 12.07
CA CYS A 13 9.75 2.14 12.28
C CYS A 13 9.27 1.52 10.96
N GLY A 14 8.69 2.32 10.06
CA GLY A 14 8.22 1.86 8.76
C GLY A 14 9.35 1.33 7.87
N ARG A 15 10.52 1.98 7.89
CA ARG A 15 11.70 1.57 7.10
C ARG A 15 12.35 0.27 7.60
N ILE A 16 12.39 0.05 8.91
CA ILE A 16 13.02 -1.17 9.47
C ILE A 16 12.03 -2.34 9.63
N ALA A 17 10.75 -2.15 9.31
CA ALA A 17 9.69 -3.14 9.54
C ALA A 17 9.99 -4.52 8.93
N GLY A 18 10.60 -4.57 7.74
CA GLY A 18 10.96 -5.83 7.07
C GLY A 18 11.98 -6.68 7.84
N GLY A 19 12.80 -6.07 8.70
CA GLY A 19 13.75 -6.77 9.57
C GLY A 19 13.18 -7.13 10.96
N MET A 20 11.96 -6.67 11.27
CA MET A 20 11.32 -6.95 12.56
C MET A 20 10.64 -8.31 12.58
N ASN A 21 10.66 -8.99 13.73
CA ASN A 21 9.86 -10.19 13.94
C ASN A 21 8.39 -9.87 14.23
N ARG A 22 7.53 -10.90 14.27
CA ARG A 22 6.08 -10.76 14.46
C ARG A 22 5.72 -10.02 15.76
N ASN A 23 6.42 -10.29 16.86
CA ASN A 23 6.12 -9.66 18.14
C ASN A 23 6.45 -8.17 18.11
N GLN A 24 7.61 -7.81 17.55
CA GLN A 24 8.03 -6.41 17.39
C GLN A 24 7.04 -5.61 16.52
N GLN A 25 6.63 -6.16 15.37
CA GLN A 25 5.61 -5.52 14.55
C GLN A 25 4.27 -5.39 15.27
N GLY A 26 3.89 -6.41 16.06
CA GLY A 26 2.73 -6.39 16.93
C GLY A 26 2.79 -5.25 17.97
N ASP A 27 3.92 -5.07 18.64
CA ASP A 27 4.11 -4.03 19.65
C ASP A 27 4.05 -2.61 19.05
N ILE A 28 4.64 -2.42 17.87
CA ILE A 28 4.50 -1.17 17.11
C ILE A 28 3.03 -0.92 16.76
N PHE A 29 2.33 -1.93 16.27
CA PHE A 29 0.93 -1.80 15.91
C PHE A 29 0.03 -1.49 17.12
N GLN A 30 0.30 -2.07 18.29
CA GLN A 30 -0.45 -1.75 19.51
C GLN A 30 -0.42 -0.26 19.87
N ARG A 31 0.68 0.45 19.56
CA ARG A 31 0.81 1.90 19.76
C ARG A 31 0.03 2.69 18.71
N LEU A 32 -0.07 2.17 17.48
CA LEU A 32 -0.80 2.81 16.37
C LEU A 32 -2.32 2.59 16.47
N ALA A 33 -2.75 1.41 16.93
CA ALA A 33 -4.15 0.97 16.87
C ALA A 33 -5.16 1.93 17.51
N PRO A 34 -4.93 2.55 18.68
CA PRO A 34 -5.88 3.49 19.27
C PRO A 34 -6.18 4.71 18.39
N THR A 35 -5.19 5.13 17.60
CA THR A 35 -5.30 6.30 16.71
C THR A 35 -5.87 5.90 15.34
N LEU A 36 -5.42 4.77 14.77
CA LEU A 36 -5.81 4.36 13.41
C LEU A 36 -7.15 3.62 13.38
N LEU A 37 -7.48 2.86 14.43
CA LEU A 37 -8.70 2.07 14.58
C LEU A 37 -9.41 2.42 15.90
N PRO A 38 -9.85 3.69 16.09
CA PRO A 38 -10.42 4.12 17.35
C PRO A 38 -11.76 3.42 17.62
N LYS A 39 -11.89 2.80 18.80
CA LYS A 39 -13.15 2.14 19.24
C LYS A 39 -14.31 3.13 19.48
N GLN A 40 -13.99 4.41 19.68
CA GLN A 40 -14.96 5.48 19.91
C GLN A 40 -14.71 6.63 18.93
N LYS A 41 -15.76 7.34 18.52
CA LYS A 41 -15.71 8.45 17.54
C LYS A 41 -15.03 9.73 18.05
N ARG A 42 -14.02 9.63 18.91
CA ARG A 42 -13.27 10.79 19.39
C ARG A 42 -12.16 11.09 18.38
N LYS A 43 -12.40 12.07 17.50
CA LYS A 43 -11.37 12.58 16.59
C LYS A 43 -10.27 13.24 17.42
N GLN A 44 -9.16 12.54 17.63
CA GLN A 44 -7.96 13.15 18.19
C GLN A 44 -7.44 14.15 17.15
N ARG A 45 -7.28 15.42 17.55
CA ARG A 45 -6.70 16.44 16.64
C ARG A 45 -5.20 16.17 16.52
N LEU A 46 -4.85 15.34 15.56
CA LEU A 46 -3.47 14.99 15.24
C LEU A 46 -2.95 15.86 14.10
N ASN A 47 -1.64 16.15 14.11
CA ASN A 47 -0.98 16.73 12.94
C ASN A 47 -1.16 15.79 11.73
N GLN A 48 -1.50 16.35 10.56
CA GLN A 48 -1.78 15.54 9.37
C GLN A 48 -0.55 14.80 8.84
N ALA A 49 0.65 15.38 8.90
CA ALA A 49 1.88 14.71 8.49
C ALA A 49 2.18 13.53 9.41
N LEU A 50 2.06 13.73 10.72
CA LEU A 50 2.17 12.66 11.71
C LEU A 50 1.16 11.54 11.45
N PHE A 51 -0.10 11.88 11.20
CA PHE A 51 -1.14 10.89 10.88
C PHE A 51 -0.81 10.08 9.62
N ARG A 52 -0.29 10.73 8.57
CA ARG A 52 0.15 10.05 7.34
C ARG A 52 1.27 9.05 7.63
N GLU A 53 2.28 9.42 8.41
CA GLU A 53 3.40 8.52 8.70
C GLU A 53 3.01 7.36 9.64
N MET A 54 2.05 7.57 10.54
CA MET A 54 1.46 6.48 11.33
C MET A 54 0.78 5.44 10.43
N TRP A 55 0.01 5.86 9.42
CA TRP A 55 -0.60 4.97 8.45
C TRP A 55 0.41 4.25 7.56
N ARG A 56 1.42 4.98 7.06
CA ARG A 56 2.49 4.38 6.26
C ARG A 56 3.24 3.32 7.06
N THR A 57 3.52 3.60 8.33
CA THR A 57 4.14 2.62 9.23
C THR A 57 3.25 1.38 9.37
N ALA A 58 1.96 1.54 9.68
CA ALA A 58 1.04 0.42 9.83
C ALA A 58 0.96 -0.45 8.56
N ALA A 59 1.00 0.18 7.38
CA ALA A 59 0.97 -0.51 6.10
C ALA A 59 2.25 -1.29 5.78
N SER A 60 3.39 -0.91 6.37
CA SER A 60 4.67 -1.64 6.26
C SER A 60 4.78 -2.86 7.17
N LEU A 61 3.86 -3.06 8.12
CA LEU A 61 3.88 -4.18 9.08
C LEU A 61 3.27 -5.46 8.46
N GLU A 62 4.02 -6.11 7.58
CA GLU A 62 3.52 -7.25 6.80
C GLU A 62 3.20 -8.50 7.63
N LEU A 63 3.79 -8.65 8.83
CA LEU A 63 3.61 -9.78 9.74
C LEU A 63 2.34 -9.68 10.61
N LEU A 64 1.55 -8.60 10.45
CA LEU A 64 0.26 -8.48 11.12
C LEU A 64 -0.74 -9.54 10.65
N PRO A 65 -1.67 -9.97 11.52
CA PRO A 65 -2.76 -10.87 11.14
C PRO A 65 -3.56 -10.31 9.96
N GLN A 66 -4.01 -11.17 9.05
CA GLN A 66 -4.79 -10.77 7.88
C GLN A 66 -6.04 -9.95 8.28
N GLN A 67 -6.73 -10.33 9.36
CA GLN A 67 -7.90 -9.60 9.86
C GLN A 67 -7.55 -8.14 10.23
N THR A 68 -6.40 -7.91 10.85
CA THR A 68 -5.93 -6.56 11.19
C THR A 68 -5.63 -5.75 9.94
N LYS A 69 -4.97 -6.35 8.95
CA LYS A 69 -4.70 -5.69 7.66
C LYS A 69 -5.98 -5.35 6.91
N ALA A 70 -6.99 -6.21 6.96
CA ALA A 70 -8.31 -5.95 6.39
C ALA A 70 -9.02 -4.78 7.07
N GLN A 71 -8.97 -4.69 8.41
CA GLN A 71 -9.52 -3.56 9.16
C GLN A 71 -8.83 -2.23 8.82
N LEU A 72 -7.50 -2.24 8.72
CA LEU A 72 -6.73 -1.06 8.31
C LEU A 72 -7.10 -0.61 6.90
N GLY A 73 -7.17 -1.52 5.94
CA GLY A 73 -7.52 -1.17 4.57
C GLY A 73 -8.98 -0.71 4.43
N ASP A 74 -9.92 -1.29 5.19
CA ASP A 74 -11.31 -0.80 5.20
C ASP A 74 -11.43 0.63 5.75
N ALA A 75 -10.67 0.94 6.81
CA ALA A 75 -10.60 2.29 7.36
C ALA A 75 -9.98 3.28 6.36
N LEU A 76 -8.86 2.91 5.72
CA LEU A 76 -8.21 3.72 4.68
C LEU A 76 -9.13 3.96 3.47
N LEU A 77 -9.79 2.91 2.98
CA LEU A 77 -10.72 3.02 1.86
C LEU A 77 -11.87 3.98 2.20
N GLY A 78 -12.36 3.96 3.44
CA GLY A 78 -13.36 4.91 3.93
C GLY A 78 -12.90 6.36 3.82
N MET A 79 -11.66 6.66 4.23
CA MET A 79 -11.08 8.01 4.14
C MET A 79 -10.82 8.43 2.69
N VAL A 80 -10.24 7.55 1.87
CA VAL A 80 -9.95 7.83 0.45
C VAL A 80 -11.24 8.15 -0.32
N LYS A 81 -12.33 7.42 -0.06
CA LYS A 81 -13.65 7.71 -0.66
C LYS A 81 -14.22 9.08 -0.27
N GLN A 82 -13.77 9.65 0.84
CA GLN A 82 -14.16 11.00 1.29
C GLN A 82 -13.21 12.09 0.79
N GLY A 83 -12.20 11.74 -0.02
CA GLY A 83 -11.18 12.69 -0.46
C GLY A 83 -10.10 12.98 0.59
N GLU A 84 -10.09 12.23 1.70
CA GLU A 84 -9.10 12.36 2.76
C GLU A 84 -7.93 11.40 2.53
N MET A 85 -6.71 11.82 2.91
CA MET A 85 -5.51 10.98 2.81
C MET A 85 -5.27 10.34 1.43
N LEU A 86 -5.60 11.01 0.31
CA LEU A 86 -5.55 10.39 -1.02
C LEU A 86 -4.20 9.70 -1.32
N GLU A 87 -3.10 10.44 -1.42
CA GLU A 87 -1.79 9.87 -1.78
C GLU A 87 -1.27 8.85 -0.75
N ALA A 88 -1.21 9.24 0.53
CA ALA A 88 -0.70 8.36 1.58
C ALA A 88 -1.60 7.14 1.81
N GLY A 89 -2.91 7.28 1.63
CA GLY A 89 -3.89 6.22 1.79
C GLY A 89 -3.90 5.25 0.62
N LEU A 90 -3.76 5.73 -0.62
CA LEU A 90 -3.57 4.87 -1.80
C LEU A 90 -2.27 4.07 -1.70
N TRP A 91 -1.17 4.71 -1.29
CA TRP A 91 0.09 4.00 -1.02
C TRP A 91 -0.05 2.97 0.12
N SER A 92 -0.76 3.32 1.20
CA SER A 92 -0.96 2.39 2.32
C SER A 92 -1.86 1.20 1.92
N LEU A 93 -2.91 1.45 1.12
CA LEU A 93 -3.74 0.41 0.54
C LEU A 93 -2.95 -0.51 -0.40
N SER A 94 -2.04 0.06 -1.20
CA SER A 94 -1.21 -0.72 -2.11
C SER A 94 -0.29 -1.70 -1.38
N ARG A 95 0.28 -1.28 -0.24
CA ARG A 95 1.10 -2.14 0.62
C ARG A 95 0.28 -3.20 1.36
N LEU A 96 -0.85 -2.82 1.96
CA LEU A 96 -1.71 -3.75 2.70
C LEU A 96 -2.33 -4.82 1.79
N GLY A 97 -2.69 -4.42 0.57
CA GLY A 97 -3.31 -5.26 -0.45
C GLY A 97 -2.31 -5.96 -1.38
N ALA A 98 -1.00 -5.80 -1.20
CA ALA A 98 0.01 -6.35 -2.09
C ALA A 98 -0.14 -7.88 -2.28
N ARG A 99 0.00 -8.35 -3.52
CA ARG A 99 -0.08 -9.78 -3.88
C ARG A 99 1.25 -10.51 -3.69
N LYS A 100 2.35 -9.75 -3.72
CA LYS A 100 3.71 -10.16 -3.36
C LYS A 100 4.16 -9.29 -2.17
N LEU A 101 4.38 -9.91 -1.02
CA LEU A 101 4.88 -9.23 0.18
C LEU A 101 6.40 -9.02 0.06
N PHE A 102 6.91 -7.96 0.65
CA PHE A 102 8.33 -7.61 0.59
C PHE A 102 9.18 -8.49 1.53
N SER A 103 8.71 -8.75 2.74
CA SER A 103 9.40 -9.57 3.76
C SER A 103 8.46 -10.56 4.47
N GLY A 104 7.15 -10.39 4.33
CA GLY A 104 6.16 -11.26 4.93
C GLY A 104 5.99 -12.59 4.18
N PRO A 105 5.64 -13.68 4.88
CA PRO A 105 5.34 -14.95 4.24
C PRO A 105 4.03 -14.88 3.44
N ILE A 106 3.97 -15.66 2.36
CA ILE A 106 2.85 -15.71 1.40
C ILE A 106 1.47 -15.92 2.05
N ASN A 107 1.41 -16.67 3.16
CA ASN A 107 0.17 -16.96 3.88
C ASN A 107 -0.42 -15.75 4.63
N LEU A 108 0.27 -14.59 4.64
CA LEU A 108 -0.27 -13.34 5.16
C LEU A 108 -0.80 -12.42 4.06
N VAL A 109 -0.72 -12.79 2.78
CA VAL A 109 -1.41 -12.05 1.70
C VAL A 109 -2.91 -12.07 1.97
N LEU A 110 -3.57 -10.91 1.83
CA LEU A 110 -5.02 -10.81 2.02
C LEU A 110 -5.77 -11.61 0.95
N SER A 111 -6.89 -12.21 1.33
CA SER A 111 -7.72 -12.97 0.39
C SER A 111 -8.15 -12.14 -0.83
N PRO A 112 -8.29 -12.76 -2.01
CA PRO A 112 -8.75 -12.08 -3.22
C PRO A 112 -10.09 -11.37 -3.03
N ALA A 113 -11.02 -11.97 -2.26
CA ALA A 113 -12.34 -11.39 -2.01
C ALA A 113 -12.28 -10.02 -1.32
N ILE A 114 -11.37 -9.84 -0.35
CA ILE A 114 -11.20 -8.56 0.36
C ILE A 114 -10.66 -7.50 -0.60
N VAL A 115 -9.62 -7.86 -1.36
CA VAL A 115 -8.92 -6.91 -2.23
C VAL A 115 -9.75 -6.56 -3.48
N SER A 116 -10.50 -7.51 -4.04
CA SER A 116 -11.48 -7.23 -5.11
C SER A 116 -12.48 -6.16 -4.70
N ARG A 117 -13.04 -6.24 -3.49
CA ARG A 117 -13.96 -5.21 -2.97
C ARG A 117 -13.29 -3.84 -2.89
N TRP A 118 -12.02 -3.77 -2.50
CA TRP A 118 -11.28 -2.50 -2.47
C TRP A 118 -11.03 -1.96 -3.87
N VAL A 119 -10.56 -2.80 -4.80
CA VAL A 119 -10.34 -2.45 -6.21
C VAL A 119 -11.62 -1.89 -6.84
N GLU A 120 -12.74 -2.61 -6.72
CA GLU A 120 -14.02 -2.19 -7.28
C GLU A 120 -14.56 -0.91 -6.65
N ALA A 121 -14.25 -0.65 -5.38
CA ALA A 121 -14.61 0.61 -4.72
C ALA A 121 -13.72 1.77 -5.18
N LEU A 122 -12.43 1.56 -5.35
CA LEU A 122 -11.48 2.56 -5.83
C LEU A 122 -11.75 2.94 -7.28
N LEU A 123 -12.05 1.98 -8.15
CA LEU A 123 -12.33 2.22 -9.58
C LEU A 123 -13.61 3.02 -9.83
N LYS A 124 -14.47 3.20 -8.81
CA LYS A 124 -15.65 4.10 -8.86
C LYS A 124 -15.30 5.56 -8.60
N LEU A 125 -14.11 5.85 -8.10
CA LEU A 125 -13.62 7.22 -7.90
C LEU A 125 -13.02 7.77 -9.20
N THR A 126 -12.75 9.07 -9.24
CA THR A 126 -12.02 9.69 -10.36
C THR A 126 -10.61 9.08 -10.46
N HIS A 127 -10.24 8.60 -11.64
CA HIS A 127 -8.96 7.93 -11.87
C HIS A 127 -7.82 8.95 -11.89
N SER A 128 -7.07 9.03 -10.78
CA SER A 128 -5.75 9.68 -10.75
C SER A 128 -4.65 8.67 -11.10
N PRO A 129 -3.46 9.12 -11.52
CA PRO A 129 -2.31 8.24 -11.70
C PRO A 129 -1.99 7.40 -10.47
N SER A 130 -1.98 8.00 -9.27
CA SER A 130 -1.74 7.33 -7.99
C SER A 130 -2.79 6.26 -7.67
N LEU A 131 -4.05 6.49 -8.05
CA LEU A 131 -5.12 5.52 -7.85
C LEU A 131 -4.94 4.31 -8.77
N LEU A 132 -4.67 4.54 -10.06
CA LEU A 132 -4.44 3.46 -11.02
C LEU A 132 -3.21 2.64 -10.65
N GLU A 133 -2.12 3.28 -10.23
CA GLU A 133 -0.92 2.59 -9.74
C GLU A 133 -1.23 1.72 -8.51
N ALA A 134 -1.95 2.25 -7.52
CA ALA A 134 -2.34 1.49 -6.33
C ALA A 134 -3.23 0.28 -6.69
N VAL A 135 -4.22 0.49 -7.57
CA VAL A 135 -5.12 -0.57 -8.03
C VAL A 135 -4.37 -1.66 -8.79
N VAL A 136 -3.45 -1.29 -9.69
CA VAL A 136 -2.60 -2.26 -10.41
C VAL A 136 -1.72 -3.04 -9.44
N HIS A 137 -1.08 -2.37 -8.48
CA HIS A 137 -0.20 -3.01 -7.50
C HIS A 137 -0.92 -4.10 -6.67
N ILE A 138 -2.16 -3.83 -6.23
CA ILE A 138 -2.94 -4.83 -5.47
C ILE A 138 -3.63 -5.88 -6.34
N SER A 139 -3.53 -5.74 -7.67
CA SER A 139 -4.16 -6.64 -8.64
C SER A 139 -3.15 -7.44 -9.47
N GLN A 140 -1.85 -7.30 -9.20
CA GLN A 140 -0.80 -7.97 -9.97
C GLN A 140 -1.01 -9.48 -10.00
N LEU A 141 -0.87 -10.06 -11.19
CA LEU A 141 -0.86 -11.50 -11.37
C LEU A 141 0.39 -12.11 -10.75
N THR A 142 0.18 -13.20 -10.02
CA THR A 142 1.25 -13.95 -9.35
C THR A 142 1.38 -15.38 -9.87
N GLY A 143 0.40 -15.86 -10.65
CA GLY A 143 0.34 -17.24 -11.11
C GLY A 143 -0.23 -18.21 -10.06
N ASP A 144 -0.77 -17.67 -8.97
CA ASP A 144 -1.33 -18.42 -7.85
C ASP A 144 -2.78 -18.00 -7.62
N THR A 145 -3.70 -18.93 -7.91
CA THR A 145 -5.15 -18.70 -7.82
C THR A 145 -5.63 -18.39 -6.41
N ALA A 146 -4.87 -18.73 -5.36
CA ALA A 146 -5.20 -18.38 -3.99
C ALA A 146 -4.98 -16.89 -3.68
N ARG A 147 -4.17 -16.19 -4.49
CA ARG A 147 -3.79 -14.79 -4.30
C ARG A 147 -4.31 -13.86 -5.39
N ASP A 148 -4.36 -14.36 -6.62
CA ASP A 148 -4.77 -13.61 -7.79
C ASP A 148 -6.25 -13.23 -7.70
N LEU A 149 -6.57 -12.03 -8.16
CA LEU A 149 -7.95 -11.54 -8.16
C LEU A 149 -8.79 -12.29 -9.21
N PRO A 150 -10.11 -12.42 -9.01
CA PRO A 150 -10.99 -13.03 -10.00
C PRO A 150 -10.88 -12.33 -11.36
N PRO A 151 -11.02 -13.08 -12.49
CA PRO A 151 -10.88 -12.53 -13.84
C PRO A 151 -11.76 -11.31 -14.10
N GLY A 152 -12.98 -11.28 -13.54
CA GLY A 152 -13.89 -10.13 -13.67
C GLY A 152 -13.32 -8.85 -13.05
N THR A 153 -12.70 -8.93 -11.87
CA THR A 153 -12.05 -7.77 -11.24
C THR A 153 -10.84 -7.33 -12.05
N LEU A 154 -10.01 -8.26 -12.54
CA LEU A 154 -8.83 -7.94 -13.36
C LEU A 154 -9.20 -7.24 -14.67
N GLU A 155 -10.30 -7.62 -15.29
CA GLU A 155 -10.80 -6.98 -16.50
C GLU A 155 -11.25 -5.53 -16.24
N LEU A 156 -11.86 -5.25 -15.08
CA LEU A 156 -12.18 -3.86 -14.69
C LEU A 156 -10.90 -3.02 -14.55
N VAL A 157 -9.84 -3.58 -13.95
CA VAL A 157 -8.54 -2.90 -13.82
C VAL A 157 -7.93 -2.64 -15.19
N ARG A 158 -7.95 -3.63 -16.09
CA ARG A 158 -7.44 -3.50 -17.46
C ARG A 158 -8.13 -2.35 -18.21
N ARG A 159 -9.46 -2.28 -18.14
CA ARG A 159 -10.25 -1.20 -18.78
C ARG A 159 -9.94 0.17 -18.19
N ALA A 160 -9.81 0.27 -16.87
CA ALA A 160 -9.46 1.53 -16.23
C ALA A 160 -8.07 2.04 -16.67
N CYS A 161 -7.11 1.13 -16.84
CA CYS A 161 -5.75 1.49 -17.26
C CYS A 161 -5.67 1.94 -18.73
N GLN A 162 -6.54 1.45 -19.62
CA GLN A 162 -6.53 1.79 -21.06
C GLN A 162 -6.72 3.28 -21.35
N ALA A 163 -7.43 4.00 -20.48
CA ALA A 163 -7.63 5.44 -20.62
C ALA A 163 -6.42 6.28 -20.15
N SER A 164 -5.42 5.65 -19.52
CA SER A 164 -4.22 6.32 -19.02
C SER A 164 -3.16 6.48 -20.11
N PRO A 165 -2.45 7.61 -20.17
CA PRO A 165 -1.26 7.76 -21.01
C PRO A 165 -0.16 6.72 -20.72
N ARG A 166 -0.19 6.09 -19.53
CA ARG A 166 0.76 5.05 -19.08
C ARG A 166 0.16 3.65 -19.14
N ALA A 167 -0.81 3.42 -20.03
CA ALA A 167 -1.52 2.14 -20.14
C ALA A 167 -0.55 0.96 -20.32
N ALA A 168 0.46 1.07 -21.17
CA ALA A 168 1.44 0.00 -21.40
C ALA A 168 2.16 -0.40 -20.10
N ASP A 169 2.78 0.55 -19.41
CA ASP A 169 3.48 0.31 -18.13
C ASP A 169 2.57 -0.33 -17.07
N LEU A 170 1.33 0.16 -16.96
CA LEU A 170 0.36 -0.31 -15.99
C LEU A 170 -0.10 -1.75 -16.31
N LEU A 171 -0.25 -2.08 -17.59
CA LEU A 171 -0.65 -3.42 -18.02
C LEU A 171 0.50 -4.43 -17.88
N HIS A 172 1.75 -4.04 -18.13
CA HIS A 172 2.92 -4.86 -17.84
C HIS A 172 3.03 -5.14 -16.33
N GLN A 173 2.84 -4.12 -15.49
CA GLN A 173 2.80 -4.29 -14.04
C GLN A 173 1.68 -5.23 -13.59
N LEU A 174 0.49 -5.09 -14.17
CA LEU A 174 -0.66 -5.95 -13.88
C LEU A 174 -0.37 -7.41 -14.25
N ALA A 175 0.36 -7.66 -15.34
CA ALA A 175 0.77 -9.00 -15.76
C ALA A 175 1.80 -9.65 -14.81
N GLY A 176 2.34 -8.89 -13.85
CA GLY A 176 3.29 -9.40 -12.86
C GLY A 176 4.72 -9.55 -13.40
N GLU A 177 5.00 -8.95 -14.55
CA GLU A 177 6.33 -8.91 -15.16
C GLU A 177 7.31 -8.15 -14.25
N GLU A 178 8.54 -8.67 -14.14
CA GLU A 178 9.57 -8.11 -13.26
C GLU A 178 9.88 -6.67 -13.65
N GLN A 179 9.85 -5.78 -12.66
CA GLN A 179 10.24 -4.39 -12.83
C GLN A 179 11.68 -4.20 -12.37
N ASP A 180 12.43 -3.37 -13.11
CA ASP A 180 13.76 -2.90 -12.74
C ASP A 180 13.81 -2.37 -11.30
N LEU A 181 15.01 -2.40 -10.70
CA LEU A 181 15.31 -1.91 -9.34
C LEU A 181 14.75 -0.51 -9.02
N ALA A 182 14.51 0.33 -10.04
CA ALA A 182 13.87 1.65 -9.91
C ALA A 182 12.42 1.63 -9.41
N SER A 183 11.73 0.51 -9.56
CA SER A 183 10.40 0.29 -8.98
C SER A 183 10.44 0.00 -7.47
N SER A 184 11.60 -0.46 -6.94
CA SER A 184 11.75 -0.84 -5.53
C SER A 184 11.73 0.37 -4.59
N SER A 185 12.19 1.55 -5.01
CA SER A 185 12.14 2.77 -4.18
C SER A 185 10.72 3.15 -3.77
N ARG A 186 9.74 2.91 -4.66
CA ARG A 186 8.31 3.18 -4.40
C ARG A 186 7.74 2.28 -3.31
N VAL A 187 8.25 1.05 -3.16
CA VAL A 187 7.84 0.11 -2.10
C VAL A 187 8.19 0.66 -0.72
N PHE A 188 9.27 1.44 -0.61
CA PHE A 188 9.70 2.09 0.63
C PHE A 188 9.08 3.48 0.84
N GLY A 189 8.36 4.02 -0.15
CA GLY A 189 7.80 5.37 -0.09
C GLY A 189 8.87 6.47 -0.19
N GLU A 190 10.06 6.13 -0.67
CA GLU A 190 11.17 7.07 -0.87
C GLU A 190 11.19 7.50 -2.33
N GLU A 191 11.14 8.81 -2.58
CA GLU A 191 11.59 9.34 -3.87
C GLU A 191 13.12 9.47 -3.85
N LEU A 192 13.76 9.22 -5.00
CA LEU A 192 15.18 9.54 -5.14
C LEU A 192 15.35 11.06 -4.94
N PRO A 193 16.28 11.50 -4.08
CA PRO A 193 16.63 12.91 -3.97
C PRO A 193 16.92 13.54 -5.35
N ALA A 194 16.53 14.80 -5.51
CA ALA A 194 16.77 15.54 -6.74
C ALA A 194 18.26 15.44 -7.15
N GLY A 195 18.52 14.99 -8.37
CA GLY A 195 19.87 14.81 -8.92
C GLY A 195 20.44 13.39 -8.85
N LEU A 196 19.74 12.43 -8.22
CA LEU A 196 20.12 11.01 -8.25
C LEU A 196 19.30 10.25 -9.31
N VAL A 197 19.99 9.47 -10.13
CA VAL A 197 19.39 8.57 -11.14
C VAL A 197 19.96 7.18 -10.91
N LEU A 198 19.12 6.15 -10.96
CA LEU A 198 19.60 4.78 -10.87
C LEU A 198 20.34 4.42 -12.17
N ALA A 199 21.53 3.86 -12.04
CA ALA A 199 22.29 3.40 -13.18
C ALA A 199 21.49 2.31 -13.91
N THR A 200 21.26 2.48 -15.20
CA THR A 200 20.72 1.41 -16.05
C THR A 200 21.79 0.35 -16.19
N VAL A 201 21.50 -0.87 -15.73
CA VAL A 201 22.37 -2.02 -15.99
C VAL A 201 22.26 -2.30 -17.48
N ALA A 202 23.33 -2.03 -18.23
CA ALA A 202 23.40 -2.46 -19.62
C ALA A 202 23.41 -3.99 -19.61
N ALA A 203 22.41 -4.60 -20.27
CA ALA A 203 22.44 -6.02 -20.54
C ALA A 203 23.59 -6.30 -21.52
N GLU A 204 24.61 -7.02 -21.05
CA GLU A 204 25.59 -7.71 -21.91
C GLU A 204 25.01 -9.00 -22.47
#